data_AF-A0A0E3X174-F1
#
_entry.id   AF-A0A0E3X174-F1
#
_cell.length_a   1.000
_cell.length_b   1.000
_cell.length_c   1.000
_cell.angle_alpha   90.00
_cell.angle_beta   90.00
_cell.angle_gamma   90.00
#
_symmetry.space_group_name_H-M   'P 1'
#
loop_
_entity.id
_entity.type
_entity.pdbx_description
1 polymer ?
#
loop_
_entity_poly.entity_id
_entity_poly.type
_entity_poly.pdbx_seq_one_letter_code
_entity_poly.pdbx_strand_id
1 'polypeptide(L)'
;MQYRAEVTIELKPGMLDPEGTTIRRALEHLGYHTNELRTSKRYIIDLEEESAEMAEQKVDEMCQKLIANPIIHNYTIEMREA
;
A
#
# COMPACT_ATOMS: atom_id res chain seq x y z
N MET A 1 9.46 -1.39 22.50
CA MET A 1 8.80 -0.10 22.22
C MET A 1 7.60 -0.40 21.31
N GLN A 2 6.55 0.42 21.36
CA GLN A 2 5.41 0.25 20.45
C GLN A 2 5.63 1.07 19.19
N TYR A 3 5.32 0.45 18.05
CA TYR A 3 5.43 1.06 16.74
C TYR A 3 4.12 0.84 15.97
N ARG A 4 3.83 1.80 15.09
CA ARG A 4 2.77 1.70 14.10
C ARG A 4 3.37 1.82 12.70
N ALA A 5 3.17 0.77 11.92
CA ALA A 5 3.48 0.74 10.50
C ALA A 5 2.26 1.08 9.66
N GLU A 6 2.45 1.88 8.63
CA GLU A 6 1.49 2.07 7.57
C GLU A 6 2.09 1.57 6.26
N VAL A 7 1.53 0.47 5.75
CA VAL A 7 1.99 -0.16 4.52
C VAL A 7 1.00 0.15 3.41
N THR A 8 1.46 0.81 2.35
CA THR A 8 0.65 1.05 1.15
C THR A 8 1.08 0.08 0.06
N ILE A 9 0.15 -0.74 -0.43
CA ILE A 9 0.34 -1.69 -1.54
C ILE A 9 -0.30 -1.11 -2.81
N GLU A 10 0.46 -1.07 -3.89
CA GLU A 10 0.01 -0.57 -5.20
C GLU A 10 0.37 -1.55 -6.31
N LEU A 11 -0.43 -1.59 -7.37
CA LEU A 11 -0.09 -2.32 -8.58
C LEU A 11 1.14 -1.69 -9.27
N LYS A 12 2.04 -2.53 -9.78
CA LYS A 12 3.19 -2.08 -10.58
C LYS A 12 2.73 -1.34 -11.85
N PRO A 13 3.53 -0.39 -12.36
CA PRO A 13 3.22 0.29 -13.62
C PRO A 13 2.97 -0.71 -14.76
N GLY A 14 1.92 -0.48 -15.54
CA GLY A 14 1.52 -1.34 -16.65
C GLY A 14 0.61 -2.52 -16.27
N MET A 15 0.40 -2.77 -14.97
CA MET A 15 -0.61 -3.73 -14.53
C MET A 15 -2.01 -3.13 -14.70
N LEU A 16 -2.96 -3.97 -15.12
CA LEU A 16 -4.36 -3.56 -15.24
C LEU A 16 -4.97 -3.40 -13.85
N ASP A 17 -5.56 -2.23 -13.61
CA ASP A 17 -6.41 -1.93 -12.45
C ASP A 17 -7.87 -1.77 -12.93
N PRO A 18 -8.68 -2.85 -12.94
CA PRO A 18 -10.06 -2.79 -13.37
C PRO A 18 -10.94 -1.91 -12.48
N GLU A 19 -10.66 -1.86 -11.18
CA GLU A 19 -11.42 -1.09 -10.21
C GLU A 19 -11.18 0.40 -10.43
N GLY A 20 -9.91 0.82 -10.48
CA GLY A 20 -9.53 2.21 -10.76
C GLY A 20 -10.06 2.67 -12.12
N THR A 21 -10.01 1.81 -13.14
CA THR A 21 -10.59 2.13 -14.45
C THR A 21 -12.10 2.36 -14.38
N THR A 22 -12.83 1.55 -13.62
CA THR A 22 -14.28 1.65 -13.48
C THR A 22 -14.67 2.93 -12.74
N ILE A 23 -13.98 3.23 -11.64
CA ILE A 23 -14.21 4.45 -10.86
C ILE A 23 -13.89 5.70 -11.69
N ARG A 24 -12.78 5.71 -12.44
CA ARG A 24 -12.42 6.84 -13.30
C ARG A 24 -13.50 7.16 -14.31
N ARG A 25 -14.05 6.14 -14.99
CA ARG A 25 -15.15 6.33 -15.94
C ARG A 25 -16.41 6.87 -15.27
N ALA A 26 -16.72 6.40 -14.06
CA ALA A 26 -17.84 6.92 -13.29
C ALA A 26 -17.66 8.40 -12.93
N LEU A 27 -16.44 8.81 -12.54
CA LEU A 27 -16.11 10.21 -12.29
C LEU A 27 -16.22 11.07 -13.55
N GLU A 28 -15.73 10.58 -14.69
CA GLU A 28 -15.85 11.26 -15.99
C GLU A 28 -17.32 11.50 -16.36
N HIS A 29 -18.21 10.52 -16.14
CA HIS A 29 -19.66 10.68 -16.36
C HIS A 29 -20.31 11.72 -15.45
N LEU A 30 -19.74 11.98 -14.28
CA LEU A 30 -20.19 13.01 -13.34
C LEU A 30 -19.59 14.39 -13.66
N GLY A 31 -18.76 14.51 -14.72
CA GLY A 31 -18.10 15.75 -15.12
C GLY A 31 -16.76 16.01 -14.44
N TYR A 32 -16.22 15.04 -13.68
CA TYR A 32 -14.89 15.14 -13.08
C TYR A 32 -13.85 14.50 -14.00
N HIS A 33 -12.89 15.29 -14.48
CA HIS A 33 -11.81 14.80 -15.34
C HIS A 33 -10.53 14.60 -14.53
N THR A 34 -9.98 13.39 -14.59
CA THR A 34 -8.72 13.02 -13.92
C THR A 34 -7.76 12.42 -14.94
N ASN A 35 -6.49 12.83 -14.93
CA ASN A 35 -5.48 12.30 -15.86
C ASN A 35 -5.14 10.84 -15.57
N GLU A 36 -5.06 10.48 -14.29
CA GLU A 36 -4.73 9.14 -13.83
C GLU A 36 -5.48 8.84 -12.53
N LEU A 37 -5.98 7.61 -12.41
CA LEU A 37 -6.60 7.09 -11.20
C LEU A 37 -6.11 5.67 -11.00
N ARG A 38 -5.67 5.36 -9.79
CA ARG A 38 -5.22 4.03 -9.37
C ARG A 38 -5.80 3.71 -8.01
N THR A 39 -6.00 2.42 -7.76
CA THR A 39 -6.34 1.89 -6.45
C THR A 39 -5.08 1.44 -5.71
N SER A 40 -5.11 1.61 -4.40
CA SER A 40 -4.07 1.14 -3.48
C SER A 40 -4.74 0.56 -2.23
N LYS A 41 -4.01 -0.31 -1.53
CA LYS A 41 -4.46 -0.88 -0.25
C LYS A 41 -3.55 -0.41 0.86
N ARG A 42 -4.12 0.11 1.95
CA ARG A 42 -3.36 0.50 3.14
C ARG A 42 -3.59 -0.49 4.27
N TYR A 43 -2.50 -0.96 4.87
CA TYR A 43 -2.49 -1.79 6.07
C TYR A 43 -1.90 -0.97 7.21
N ILE A 44 -2.57 -0.97 8.37
CA ILE A 44 -2.08 -0.35 9.59
C ILE A 44 -1.73 -1.48 10.55
N ILE A 45 -0.47 -1.57 10.95
CA ILE A 45 0.07 -2.68 11.73
C ILE A 45 0.70 -2.10 13.00
N ASP A 46 0.15 -2.47 14.15
CA ASP A 46 0.75 -2.17 15.45
C ASP A 46 1.61 -3.35 15.89
N LEU A 47 2.85 -3.09 16.30
CA LEU A 47 3.79 -4.11 16.75
C LEU A 47 4.72 -3.60 17.85
N GLU A 48 5.22 -4.54 18.65
CA GLU A 48 6.24 -4.27 19.67
C GLU A 48 7.58 -4.82 19.21
N GLU A 49 8.61 -3.98 19.22
CA GLU A 49 9.97 -4.38 18.88
C GLU A 49 11.01 -3.59 19.71
N GLU A 50 12.25 -4.08 19.71
CA GLU A 50 13.34 -3.48 20.49
C GLU A 50 13.85 -2.17 19.89
N SER A 51 13.70 -1.97 18.58
CA SER A 51 14.09 -0.76 17.87
C SER A 51 13.23 -0.50 16.63
N ALA A 52 13.27 0.73 16.12
CA ALA A 52 12.59 1.11 14.89
C ALA A 52 13.09 0.31 13.68
N GLU A 53 14.40 0.01 13.63
CA GLU A 53 14.99 -0.80 12.55
C GLU A 53 14.47 -2.24 12.58
N MET A 54 14.35 -2.85 13.76
CA MET A 54 13.79 -4.19 13.91
C MET A 54 12.30 -4.22 13.55
N ALA A 55 11.54 -3.19 13.96
CA ALA A 55 10.14 -3.05 13.56
C ALA A 55 9.97 -2.95 12.05
N GLU A 56 10.79 -2.14 11.39
CA GLU A 56 10.75 -1.98 9.93
C GLU A 56 11.12 -3.28 9.21
N GLN A 57 12.20 -3.95 9.62
CA GLN A 57 12.61 -5.25 9.06
C GLN A 57 11.51 -6.31 9.23
N LYS A 58 10.83 -6.32 10.39
CA LYS A 58 9.75 -7.27 10.66
C LYS A 58 8.56 -7.03 9.74
N VAL A 59 8.17 -5.78 9.54
CA VAL A 59 7.05 -5.41 8.65
C VAL A 59 7.41 -5.68 7.19
N ASP A 60 8.65 -5.42 6.78
CA ASP A 60 9.15 -5.76 5.44
C ASP A 60 9.07 -7.27 5.18
N GLU A 61 9.48 -8.09 6.16
CA GLU A 61 9.35 -9.55 6.08
C GLU A 61 7.88 -9.99 5.91
N MET A 62 6.93 -9.38 6.64
CA MET A 62 5.50 -9.65 6.48
C MET A 62 5.01 -9.28 5.08
N CYS A 63 5.50 -8.16 4.54
CA CYS A 63 5.15 -7.70 3.20
C CYS A 63 5.62 -8.68 2.12
N GLN A 64 6.89 -9.09 2.18
CA GLN A 64 7.47 -10.01 1.21
C GLN A 64 6.86 -11.41 1.26
N LYS A 65 6.52 -11.91 2.45
CA LYS A 65 6.02 -13.28 2.63
C LYS A 65 4.53 -13.44 2.36
N LEU A 66 3.72 -12.41 2.60
CA LEU A 66 2.26 -12.58 2.60
C LEU A 66 1.48 -11.39 2.02
N ILE A 67 1.79 -10.16 2.42
CA ILE A 67 0.91 -9.02 2.13
C ILE A 67 1.04 -8.57 0.67
N ALA A 68 2.27 -8.50 0.16
CA ALA A 68 2.55 -8.09 -1.21
C ALA A 68 2.80 -9.31 -2.11
N ASN A 69 2.26 -9.27 -3.33
CA ASN A 69 2.68 -10.20 -4.37
C ASN A 69 3.84 -9.54 -5.14
N PRO A 70 5.07 -10.07 -5.06
CA PRO A 70 6.25 -9.42 -5.61
C PRO A 70 6.24 -9.30 -7.14
N ILE A 71 5.40 -10.08 -7.83
CA ILE A 71 5.28 -10.02 -9.29
C ILE A 71 4.51 -8.76 -9.71
N ILE A 72 3.40 -8.47 -9.02
CA ILE A 72 2.40 -7.47 -9.47
C ILE A 72 2.30 -6.24 -8.57
N HIS A 73 2.80 -6.28 -7.34
CA HIS A 73 2.70 -5.18 -6.38
C HIS A 73 4.06 -4.50 -6.12
N ASN A 74 3.99 -3.20 -5.87
CA ASN A 74 4.97 -2.44 -5.11
C ASN A 74 4.38 -2.10 -3.75
N TYR A 75 5.23 -1.80 -2.76
CA TYR A 75 4.76 -1.28 -1.50
C TYR A 75 5.71 -0.26 -0.88
N THR A 76 5.16 0.59 -0.02
CA THR A 76 5.90 1.52 0.84
C THR A 76 5.55 1.24 2.29
N ILE A 77 6.51 1.47 3.18
CA ILE A 77 6.33 1.34 4.63
C ILE A 77 6.65 2.70 5.26
N GLU A 78 5.70 3.23 6.02
CA GLU A 78 5.91 4.39 6.87
C GLU A 78 5.84 3.94 8.34
N MET A 79 6.90 4.21 9.10
CA MET A 79 7.00 3.79 10.50
C MET A 79 6.94 4.97 11.44
N ARG A 80 6.20 4.81 12.55
CA ARG A 80 6.21 5.77 13.66
C ARG A 80 6.21 5.05 15.00
N GLU A 81 6.90 5.64 15.97
CA GLU A 81 6.75 5.25 17.37
C GLU A 81 5.35 5.65 17.86
N ALA A 82 4.73 4.78 18.65
CA ALA A 82 3.36 4.93 19.14
C ALA A 82 3.31 5.35 20.62
#